data_AF-A0A977NKU8-F1
#
_entry.id   AF-A0A977NKU8-F1
#
_cell.length_a   1.000
_cell.length_b   1.000
_cell.length_c   1.000
_cell.angle_alpha   90.00
_cell.angle_beta   90.00
_cell.angle_gamma   90.00
#
_symmetry.space_group_name_H-M   'P 1'
#
loop_
_entity.id
_entity.type
_entity.pdbx_description
1 polymer ?
#
loop_
_entity_poly.entity_id
_entity_poly.type
_entity_poly.pdbx_seq_one_letter_code
_entity_poly.pdbx_strand_id
1 'polypeptide(L)' 'MNGTLRERVKVQRGRKTVRTSLAEGNRIQYNFVKPHMALGGQTPAQVAGLDVKGWKELLERAILEKS' A
#
# COMPACT_ATOMS: atom_id res chain seq x y z
N MET A 1 14.88 -6.60 -2.92
CA MET A 1 13.99 -5.42 -2.81
C MET A 1 12.54 -5.93 -2.76
N ASN A 2 12.19 -6.61 -1.68
CA ASN A 2 11.27 -7.76 -1.73
C ASN A 2 9.79 -7.34 -1.60
N GLY A 3 9.06 -7.39 -2.70
CA GLY A 3 7.59 -7.29 -2.70
C GLY A 3 7.00 -5.96 -3.14
N THR A 4 7.76 -5.17 -3.92
CA THR A 4 7.23 -4.00 -4.63
C THR A 4 6.22 -4.43 -5.71
N LEU A 5 5.34 -3.51 -6.13
CA LEU A 5 4.34 -3.81 -7.16
C LEU A 5 4.98 -4.31 -8.45
N ARG A 6 6.15 -3.75 -8.82
CA ARG A 6 6.87 -4.11 -10.05
C ARG A 6 7.33 -5.58 -10.05
N GLU A 7 7.88 -6.07 -8.94
CA GLU A 7 8.26 -7.49 -8.83
C GLU A 7 7.03 -8.40 -8.91
N ARG A 8 5.93 -8.03 -8.24
CA ARG A 8 4.70 -8.84 -8.25
C ARG A 8 4.04 -8.89 -9.62
N VAL A 9 3.98 -7.77 -10.34
CA VAL A 9 3.45 -7.75 -11.72
C VAL A 9 4.33 -8.58 -12.67
N LYS A 10 5.65 -8.57 -12.47
CA LYS A 10 6.58 -9.37 -13.28
C LYS A 10 6.42 -10.88 -13.04
N VAL A 11 6.27 -11.30 -11.77
CA VAL A 11 6.36 -12.71 -11.37
C VAL A 11 5.00 -13.41 -11.27
N GLN A 12 3.94 -12.74 -10.84
CA GLN A 12 2.64 -13.39 -10.65
C GLN A 12 1.88 -13.58 -11.95
N ARG A 13 1.55 -14.85 -12.24
CA ARG A 13 0.68 -15.25 -13.35
C ARG A 13 -0.71 -14.62 -13.18
N GLY A 14 -1.33 -14.21 -14.29
CA GLY A 14 -2.67 -13.61 -14.29
C GLY A 14 -2.77 -12.14 -13.83
N ARG A 15 -1.65 -11.48 -13.47
CA ARG A 15 -1.62 -10.06 -13.06
C ARG A 15 -1.36 -9.04 -14.18
N LYS A 16 -1.24 -9.47 -15.43
CA LYS A 16 -1.00 -8.58 -16.58
C LYS A 16 -2.25 -7.83 -17.03
N THR A 17 -3.42 -8.23 -16.54
CA THR A 17 -4.69 -7.55 -16.82
C THR A 17 -4.83 -6.37 -15.87
N VAL A 18 -4.78 -5.15 -16.40
CA VAL A 18 -4.66 -3.88 -15.66
C VAL A 18 -5.84 -3.60 -14.70
N ARG A 19 -6.93 -4.35 -14.78
CA ARG A 19 -8.19 -4.12 -14.04
C ARG A 19 -8.36 -4.91 -12.73
N THR A 20 -7.35 -5.61 -12.22
CA THR A 20 -7.49 -6.33 -10.95
C THR A 20 -7.29 -5.38 -9.76
N SER A 21 -8.32 -5.25 -8.90
CA SER A 21 -8.28 -4.49 -7.63
C SER A 21 -7.11 -4.85 -6.70
N LEU A 22 -6.54 -6.04 -6.90
CA LEU A 22 -5.37 -6.52 -6.20
C LEU A 22 -4.12 -5.63 -6.42
N ALA A 23 -3.94 -5.03 -7.60
CA ALA A 23 -2.79 -4.14 -7.85
C ALA A 23 -2.86 -2.89 -6.97
N GLU A 24 -4.05 -2.33 -6.83
CA GLU A 24 -4.34 -1.17 -6.00
C GLU A 24 -4.21 -1.48 -4.52
N GLY A 25 -4.77 -2.60 -4.06
CA GLY A 25 -4.58 -3.08 -2.68
C GLY A 25 -3.10 -3.28 -2.31
N ASN A 26 -2.27 -3.75 -3.25
CA ASN A 26 -0.82 -3.85 -3.02
C ASN A 26 -0.13 -2.48 -2.92
N ARG A 27 -0.59 -1.46 -3.66
CA ARG A 27 -0.07 -0.09 -3.53
C ARG A 27 -0.39 0.49 -2.16
N ILE A 28 -1.64 0.34 -1.71
CA ILE A 28 -2.10 0.80 -0.40
C ILE A 28 -1.30 0.12 0.72
N GLN A 29 -1.15 -1.21 0.64
CA GLN A 29 -0.36 -1.98 1.61
C GLN A 29 1.10 -1.51 1.70
N TYR A 30 1.74 -1.23 0.56
CA TYR A 30 3.15 -0.80 0.52
C TYR A 30 3.34 0.63 1.03
N ASN A 31 2.40 1.53 0.75
CA ASN A 31 2.51 2.94 1.07
C ASN A 31 2.07 3.29 2.49
N PHE A 32 1.05 2.62 3.04
CA PHE A 32 0.42 3.04 4.29
C PHE A 32 0.56 2.05 5.45
N VAL A 33 0.86 0.79 5.17
CA VAL A 33 0.78 -0.26 6.19
C VAL A 33 2.12 -0.94 6.45
N LYS A 34 2.92 -1.18 5.40
CA LYS A 34 4.19 -1.91 5.54
C LYS A 34 5.36 -0.97 5.86
N PRO A 35 6.03 -1.13 7.01
CA PRO A 35 7.29 -0.45 7.33
C PRO A 35 8.38 -0.75 6.30
N HIS A 36 9.16 0.25 5.88
CA HIS A 36 10.36 0.04 5.06
C HIS A 36 11.62 0.19 5.89
N MET A 37 12.49 -0.82 5.79
CA MET A 37 13.81 -0.79 6.42
C MET A 37 14.66 0.39 5.95
N ALA A 38 14.57 0.75 4.65
CA ALA A 38 15.29 1.90 4.09
C ALA A 38 14.77 3.26 4.58
N LEU A 39 13.56 3.30 5.15
CA LEU A 39 12.94 4.51 5.71
C LEU A 39 12.99 4.51 7.25
N GLY A 40 13.91 3.75 7.85
CA GLY A 40 14.05 3.67 9.30
C GLY A 40 12.85 3.03 10.00
N GLY A 41 12.12 2.14 9.32
CA GLY A 41 10.90 1.52 9.85
C GLY A 41 9.62 2.35 9.62
N GLN A 42 9.71 3.47 8.92
CA GLN A 42 8.54 4.27 8.55
C GLN A 42 7.92 3.78 7.23
N THR A 43 6.63 4.06 7.04
CA THR A 43 5.95 3.85 5.76
C THR A 43 6.23 5.03 4.81
N PRO A 44 6.12 4.85 3.49
CA PRO A 44 6.29 5.95 2.54
C PRO A 44 5.29 7.09 2.78
N ALA A 45 4.06 6.76 3.23
CA ALA A 45 3.06 7.75 3.63
C ALA A 45 3.50 8.56 4.85
N GLN A 46 4.08 7.92 5.87
CA GLN A 46 4.61 8.61 7.05
C GLN A 46 5.74 9.57 6.69
N VAL A 47 6.65 9.16 5.80
CA VAL A 47 7.71 10.05 5.30
C VAL A 47 7.15 11.23 4.50
N ALA A 48 6.00 11.05 3.84
CA ALA A 48 5.28 12.12 3.16
C ALA A 48 4.44 13.00 4.11
N GLY A 49 4.50 12.79 5.43
CA GLY A 49 3.76 13.56 6.44
C GLY A 49 2.34 13.07 6.71
N LEU A 50 1.94 11.94 6.13
CA LEU A 50 0.65 11.29 6.40
C LEU A 50 0.83 10.25 7.51
N ASP A 51 0.52 10.63 8.75
CA ASP A 51 0.48 9.64 9.85
C ASP A 51 -0.81 8.82 9.72
N VAL A 52 -0.68 7.61 9.18
CA VAL A 52 -1.76 6.63 9.07
C VAL A 52 -1.27 5.32 9.66
N LYS A 53 -1.97 4.84 10.69
CA LYS A 53 -1.59 3.63 11.44
C LYS A 53 -2.39 2.43 10.95
N GLY A 54 -1.93 1.87 9.84
CA GLY A 54 -2.39 0.59 9.33
C GLY A 54 -3.81 0.61 8.73
N TRP A 55 -4.38 -0.58 8.53
CA TRP A 55 -5.64 -0.76 7.79
C TRP A 55 -6.87 -0.20 8.51
N LYS A 56 -6.91 -0.30 9.84
CA LYS A 56 -8.06 0.14 10.62
C LYS A 56 -8.32 1.64 10.43
N GLU A 57 -7.27 2.45 10.59
CA GLU A 57 -7.38 3.90 10.46
C GLU A 57 -7.69 4.34 9.01
N LEU A 58 -7.15 3.62 8.01
CA LEU A 58 -7.51 3.86 6.61
C LEU A 58 -9.01 3.66 6.36
N LEU A 59 -9.58 2.58 6.90
CA LEU A 59 -11.00 2.28 6.73
C LEU A 59 -11.88 3.28 7.49
N GLU A 60 -11.50 3.64 8.71
CA GLU A 60 -12.22 4.64 9.51
C GLU A 60 -12.27 5.99 8.78
N ARG A 61 -11.12 6.46 8.26
CA ARG A 61 -11.07 7.71 7.47
C ARG A 61 -11.91 7.63 6.20
N ALA A 62 -11.87 6.51 5.48
CA ALA A 62 -12.66 6.31 4.26
C ALA A 62 -14.17 6.30 4.52
N ILE A 63 -14.60 5.82 5.69
CA ILE A 63 -16.01 5.88 6.11
C ILE A 63 -16.40 7.31 6.47
N LEU A 64 -15.53 8.01 7.22
CA LEU A 64 -15.75 9.38 7.67
C LEU A 64 -15.85 10.39 6.51
N GLU A 65 -15.04 10.20 5.48
CA GLU A 65 -15.03 11.06 4.28
C GLU A 65 -16.27 10.88 3.38
N LYS A 66 -16.98 9.76 3.53
CA LYS A 66 -18.19 9.45 2.75
C LYS A 66 -19.51 9.80 3.45
N SER A 67 -19.47 10.24 4.71
CA SER A 67 -20.64 10.62 5.49
C SER A 67 -20.88 12.13 5.45
#